data_AF-A0A2A9N7Z0-F1
#
_entry.id   AF-A0A2A9N7Z0-F1
#
_cell.length_a   1.000
_cell.length_b   1.000
_cell.length_c   1.000
_cell.angle_alpha   90.00
_cell.angle_beta   90.00
_cell.angle_gamma   90.00
#
_symmetry.space_group_name_H-M   'P 1'
#
loop_
_entity.id
_entity.type
_entity.pdbx_description
1 polymer ?
#
loop_
_entity_poly.entity_id
_entity_poly.type
_entity_poly.pdbx_seq_one_letter_code
_entity_poly.pdbx_strand_id
1 'polypeptide(L)'
;MPLDCDYSIRYPGNLTSSDECNLPCARNNTELCGGKNQILIYHDGAPGPSAAQTVGSWKYQGCYIDSTDSRTLLARIPLSGGTTIERCTQACKLNGYTFSGLEYSEECWCGSALSEGANKVSDDECSMACSGDVGQFCGAPGRLSVYIDEAEPPSPPSVNNNQTVCIDRDRKGFSLNAVYQNDSSTSPVPIKAITALAVPHIGYSILSGCASCFTSFPSYDLVDGALWLQSGNSILRATSYSLIEGESPSFISQQFLPPPYAGYCTTAYPSEASNKFVLAAKTRNDLWALCPNSTANGRMDVVWVPMENHPHYVKSACRAVWLVLN
;
A
#
# COMPACT_ATOMS: atom_id res chain seq x y z
N MET A 1 5.99 -35.92 3.57
CA MET A 1 5.69 -35.34 2.24
C MET A 1 5.36 -33.88 2.47
N PRO A 2 5.79 -32.95 1.60
CA PRO A 2 5.23 -31.61 1.58
C PRO A 2 3.72 -31.71 1.38
N LEU A 3 2.97 -30.82 2.03
CA LEU A 3 1.53 -30.69 1.83
C LEU A 3 1.36 -29.89 0.53
N ASP A 4 0.82 -30.51 -0.52
CA ASP A 4 0.49 -29.81 -1.76
C ASP A 4 -0.91 -29.21 -1.61
N CYS A 5 -0.97 -27.89 -1.38
CA CYS A 5 -2.22 -27.15 -1.27
C CYS A 5 -2.46 -26.33 -2.54
N ASP A 6 -3.69 -26.33 -3.02
CA ASP A 6 -4.15 -25.48 -4.11
C ASP A 6 -5.59 -25.03 -3.83
N TYR A 7 -6.03 -23.96 -4.50
CA TYR A 7 -7.39 -23.44 -4.43
C TYR A 7 -8.31 -24.05 -5.49
N SER A 8 -7.74 -24.74 -6.49
CA SER A 8 -8.51 -25.46 -7.51
C SER A 8 -7.82 -26.76 -7.92
N ILE A 9 -8.62 -27.70 -8.44
CA ILE A 9 -8.08 -28.92 -9.04
C ILE A 9 -7.52 -28.55 -10.42
N ARG A 10 -6.20 -28.51 -10.56
CA ARG A 10 -5.55 -28.15 -11.83
C ARG A 10 -5.78 -29.21 -12.90
N TYR A 11 -5.95 -28.77 -14.14
CA TYR A 11 -5.89 -29.64 -15.31
C TYR A 11 -4.54 -30.39 -15.36
N PRO A 12 -4.50 -31.69 -15.71
CA PRO A 12 -5.60 -32.55 -16.17
C PRO A 12 -6.30 -33.34 -15.05
N GLY A 13 -6.22 -32.90 -13.79
CA GLY A 13 -6.84 -33.58 -12.66
C GLY A 13 -8.34 -33.74 -12.84
N ASN A 14 -8.82 -34.98 -12.71
CA ASN A 14 -10.23 -35.34 -12.80
C ASN A 14 -10.59 -36.23 -11.61
N LEU A 15 -11.83 -36.09 -11.12
CA LEU A 15 -12.35 -36.97 -10.09
C LEU A 15 -12.43 -38.40 -10.62
N THR A 16 -11.88 -39.35 -9.89
CA THR A 16 -11.94 -40.78 -10.18
C THR A 16 -12.69 -41.52 -9.07
N SER A 17 -12.89 -42.83 -9.23
CA SER A 17 -13.48 -43.68 -8.21
C SER A 17 -12.65 -43.65 -6.92
N SER A 18 -13.32 -43.60 -5.76
CA SER A 18 -12.67 -43.67 -4.45
C SER A 18 -11.85 -44.95 -4.25
N ASP A 19 -12.20 -46.03 -4.96
CA ASP A 19 -11.51 -47.32 -4.88
C ASP A 19 -10.07 -47.28 -5.44
N GLU A 20 -9.75 -46.26 -6.25
CA GLU A 20 -8.40 -46.04 -6.77
C GLU A 20 -7.47 -45.33 -5.76
N CYS A 21 -8.04 -44.70 -4.72
CA CYS A 21 -7.31 -44.05 -3.63
C CYS A 21 -7.07 -45.02 -2.47
N ASN A 22 -6.45 -46.17 -2.76
CA ASN A 22 -6.34 -47.31 -1.85
C ASN A 22 -4.94 -47.52 -1.24
N LEU A 23 -4.03 -46.53 -1.34
CA LEU A 23 -2.68 -46.63 -0.81
C LEU A 23 -2.66 -46.33 0.70
N PRO A 24 -2.29 -47.27 1.59
CA PRO A 24 -2.20 -46.99 3.02
C PRO A 24 -1.07 -46.00 3.35
N CYS A 25 -1.28 -45.15 4.35
CA CYS A 25 -0.26 -44.20 4.79
C CYS A 25 0.93 -44.91 5.46
N ALA A 26 2.16 -44.47 5.17
CA ALA A 26 3.39 -45.09 5.67
C ALA A 26 3.53 -45.09 7.20
N ARG A 27 2.93 -44.13 7.91
CA ARG A 27 2.97 -44.03 9.38
C ARG A 27 1.70 -44.53 10.07
N ASN A 28 0.58 -44.59 9.36
CA ASN A 28 -0.69 -45.07 9.88
C ASN A 28 -1.42 -45.90 8.81
N ASN A 29 -1.25 -47.22 8.84
CA ASN A 29 -1.80 -48.10 7.79
C ASN A 29 -3.33 -48.26 7.85
N THR A 30 -4.01 -47.65 8.83
CA THR A 30 -5.48 -47.58 8.88
C THR A 30 -6.05 -46.41 8.09
N GLU A 31 -5.20 -45.48 7.64
CA GLU A 31 -5.58 -44.34 6.82
C GLU A 31 -5.08 -44.55 5.37
N LEU A 32 -5.79 -43.91 4.43
CA LEU A 32 -5.43 -43.91 3.02
C LEU A 32 -4.74 -42.58 2.69
N CYS A 33 -3.69 -42.66 1.87
CA CYS A 33 -2.81 -41.57 1.45
C CYS A 33 -2.71 -41.51 -0.09
N GLY A 34 -3.86 -41.52 -0.77
CA GLY A 34 -3.94 -41.49 -2.24
C GLY A 34 -3.90 -42.87 -2.88
N GLY A 35 -3.36 -42.95 -4.09
CA GLY A 35 -3.25 -44.15 -4.91
C GLY A 35 -1.95 -44.17 -5.71
N LYS A 36 -1.83 -45.06 -6.70
CA LYS A 36 -0.62 -45.17 -7.53
C LYS A 36 -0.32 -43.88 -8.31
N ASN A 37 -1.37 -43.24 -8.82
CA ASN A 37 -1.33 -41.95 -9.54
C ASN A 37 -2.45 -41.00 -9.08
N GLN A 38 -3.02 -41.26 -7.91
CA GLN A 38 -4.17 -40.56 -7.36
C GLN A 38 -3.76 -39.86 -6.07
N ILE A 39 -4.32 -38.66 -5.84
CA ILE A 39 -4.20 -37.94 -4.58
C ILE A 39 -5.56 -37.87 -3.90
N LEU A 40 -5.59 -37.95 -2.57
CA LEU A 40 -6.77 -37.59 -1.80
C LEU A 40 -6.80 -36.08 -1.65
N ILE A 41 -7.87 -35.45 -2.10
CA ILE A 41 -8.09 -34.01 -1.97
C ILE A 41 -9.09 -33.78 -0.85
N TYR A 42 -8.70 -32.95 0.11
CA TYR A 42 -9.57 -32.49 1.18
C TYR A 42 -9.87 -31.01 0.96
N HIS A 43 -11.13 -30.61 1.04
CA HIS A 43 -11.55 -29.22 1.00
C HIS A 43 -12.25 -28.87 2.31
N ASP A 44 -11.94 -27.72 2.89
CA ASP A 44 -12.53 -27.24 4.14
C ASP A 44 -13.88 -26.51 3.94
N GLY A 45 -14.24 -26.24 2.68
CA GLY A 45 -15.46 -25.53 2.31
C GLY A 45 -15.32 -24.01 2.39
N ALA A 46 -14.12 -23.48 2.68
CA ALA A 46 -13.86 -22.06 2.54
C ALA A 46 -13.99 -21.64 1.07
N PRO A 47 -14.51 -20.42 0.79
CA PRO A 47 -14.53 -19.90 -0.56
C PRO A 47 -13.08 -19.77 -1.07
N GLY A 48 -12.84 -20.25 -2.29
CA GLY A 48 -11.57 -20.06 -2.96
C GLY A 48 -11.29 -18.59 -3.28
N PRO A 49 -10.08 -18.27 -3.74
CA PRO A 49 -9.75 -16.92 -4.18
C PRO A 49 -10.68 -16.49 -5.31
N SER A 50 -10.91 -15.19 -5.42
CA SER A 50 -11.74 -14.63 -6.48
C SER A 50 -11.18 -13.31 -7.01
N ALA A 51 -11.55 -12.96 -8.23
CA ALA A 51 -11.35 -11.61 -8.72
C ALA A 51 -12.38 -10.69 -8.05
N ALA A 52 -11.91 -9.76 -7.22
CA ALA A 52 -12.78 -8.79 -6.57
C ALA A 52 -13.47 -7.93 -7.64
N GLN A 53 -14.79 -8.04 -7.80
CA GLN A 53 -15.48 -7.31 -8.89
C GLN A 53 -15.42 -5.79 -8.71
N THR A 54 -15.30 -5.33 -7.45
CA THR A 54 -15.22 -3.93 -7.07
C THR A 54 -14.24 -3.72 -5.94
N VAL A 55 -13.37 -2.72 -6.06
CA VAL A 55 -12.43 -2.28 -5.01
C VAL A 55 -12.47 -0.76 -4.91
N GLY A 56 -13.23 -0.23 -3.95
CA GLY A 56 -13.51 1.21 -3.89
C GLY A 56 -14.23 1.68 -5.17
N SER A 57 -13.64 2.64 -5.89
CA SER A 57 -14.13 3.12 -7.19
C SER A 57 -13.66 2.30 -8.40
N TRP A 58 -12.79 1.31 -8.17
CA TRP A 58 -12.26 0.46 -9.23
C TRP A 58 -13.20 -0.69 -9.54
N LYS A 59 -13.43 -0.95 -10.83
CA LYS A 59 -14.20 -2.10 -11.32
C LYS A 59 -13.32 -3.05 -12.12
N TYR A 60 -13.47 -4.34 -11.87
CA TYR A 60 -12.81 -5.37 -12.63
C TYR A 60 -13.28 -5.35 -14.09
N GLN A 61 -12.34 -5.34 -15.03
CA GLN A 61 -12.59 -5.31 -16.46
C GLN A 61 -12.32 -6.66 -17.14
N GLY A 62 -11.70 -7.61 -16.44
CA GLY A 62 -11.42 -8.96 -16.91
C GLY A 62 -9.94 -9.32 -16.95
N CYS A 63 -9.67 -10.53 -17.42
CA CYS A 63 -8.32 -11.03 -17.67
C CYS A 63 -7.82 -10.67 -19.08
N TYR A 64 -6.59 -10.17 -19.20
CA TYR A 64 -5.99 -9.76 -20.47
C TYR A 64 -4.66 -10.47 -20.71
N ILE A 65 -4.30 -10.73 -21.97
CA ILE A 65 -2.97 -11.20 -22.33
C ILE A 65 -1.95 -10.08 -22.06
N ASP A 66 -0.81 -10.43 -21.46
CA ASP A 66 0.32 -9.51 -21.30
C ASP A 66 1.63 -10.20 -21.73
N SER A 67 2.55 -9.42 -22.29
CA SER A 67 3.87 -9.91 -22.71
C SER A 67 4.88 -8.78 -22.73
N THR A 68 6.17 -9.12 -22.62
CA THR A 68 7.25 -8.12 -22.71
C THR A 68 7.30 -7.39 -24.04
N ASP A 69 6.87 -8.06 -25.12
CA ASP A 69 6.88 -7.53 -26.49
C ASP A 69 5.62 -6.72 -26.81
N SER A 70 4.53 -6.94 -26.05
CA SER A 70 3.24 -6.26 -26.18
C SER A 70 2.60 -6.15 -24.80
N ARG A 71 2.94 -5.07 -24.08
CA ARG A 71 2.43 -4.77 -22.74
C ARG A 71 1.05 -4.16 -22.79
N THR A 72 0.11 -4.70 -22.02
CA THR A 72 -1.26 -4.20 -21.88
C THR A 72 -1.30 -2.91 -21.06
N LEU A 73 -0.45 -2.79 -20.03
CA LEU A 73 -0.22 -1.57 -19.26
C LEU A 73 1.29 -1.30 -19.18
N LEU A 74 1.69 -0.03 -19.26
CA LEU A 74 3.10 0.32 -19.51
C LEU A 74 3.90 0.67 -18.26
N ALA A 75 3.25 1.05 -17.16
CA ALA A 75 3.94 1.52 -15.96
C ALA A 75 3.91 0.45 -14.86
N ARG A 76 5.05 -0.19 -14.59
CA ARG A 76 5.19 -1.10 -13.45
C ARG A 76 5.44 -0.33 -12.17
N ILE A 77 4.61 -0.54 -11.15
CA ILE A 77 4.76 0.06 -9.83
C ILE A 77 5.24 -1.01 -8.84
N PRO A 78 6.42 -0.83 -8.20
CA PRO A 78 6.92 -1.80 -7.23
C PRO A 78 6.14 -1.70 -5.91
N LEU A 79 5.55 -2.81 -5.50
CA LEU A 79 4.86 -2.97 -4.21
C LEU A 79 5.67 -3.89 -3.29
N SER A 80 5.92 -3.45 -2.06
CA SER A 80 6.67 -4.22 -1.06
C SER A 80 5.76 -4.89 -0.04
N GLY A 81 6.06 -6.13 0.36
CA GLY A 81 5.31 -6.84 1.39
C GLY A 81 4.04 -7.52 0.90
N GLY A 82 4.07 -8.03 -0.33
CA GLY A 82 2.94 -8.74 -0.95
C GLY A 82 1.97 -7.82 -1.68
N THR A 83 1.52 -8.25 -2.85
CA THR A 83 0.57 -7.50 -3.68
C THR A 83 -0.85 -7.92 -3.32
N THR A 84 -1.78 -6.96 -3.26
CA THR A 84 -3.24 -7.19 -3.22
C THR A 84 -3.89 -6.31 -4.26
N ILE A 85 -5.17 -6.56 -4.60
CA ILE A 85 -5.90 -5.74 -5.56
C ILE A 85 -6.02 -4.30 -5.06
N GLU A 86 -6.31 -4.10 -3.78
CA GLU A 86 -6.41 -2.78 -3.13
C GLU A 86 -5.10 -2.01 -3.25
N ARG A 87 -3.97 -2.66 -2.96
CA ARG A 87 -2.66 -2.01 -2.97
C ARG A 87 -2.26 -1.59 -4.38
N CYS A 88 -2.53 -2.43 -5.38
CA CYS A 88 -2.18 -2.08 -6.75
C CYS A 88 -3.10 -1.00 -7.34
N THR A 89 -4.41 -1.13 -7.17
CA THR A 89 -5.38 -0.12 -7.65
C THR A 89 -5.13 1.24 -7.00
N GLN A 90 -4.86 1.26 -5.69
CA GLN A 90 -4.49 2.48 -4.98
C GLN A 90 -3.16 3.07 -5.48
N ALA A 91 -2.14 2.24 -5.70
CA ALA A 91 -0.87 2.71 -6.23
C ALA A 91 -1.02 3.32 -7.64
N CYS A 92 -1.83 2.70 -8.51
CA CYS A 92 -2.14 3.26 -9.83
C CYS A 92 -2.88 4.60 -9.73
N LYS A 93 -3.91 4.69 -8.86
CA LYS A 93 -4.63 5.93 -8.60
C LYS A 93 -3.70 7.06 -8.16
N LEU A 94 -2.80 6.76 -7.22
CA LEU A 94 -1.85 7.72 -6.66
C LEU A 94 -0.81 8.23 -7.68
N ASN A 95 -0.54 7.44 -8.72
CA ASN A 95 0.33 7.82 -9.84
C ASN A 95 -0.45 8.44 -11.02
N GLY A 96 -1.74 8.75 -10.84
CA GLY A 96 -2.56 9.41 -11.85
C GLY A 96 -3.06 8.49 -12.97
N TYR A 97 -3.02 7.18 -12.77
CA TYR A 97 -3.49 6.19 -13.73
C TYR A 97 -4.94 5.79 -13.45
N THR A 98 -5.70 5.58 -14.52
CA THR A 98 -7.11 5.15 -14.50
C THR A 98 -7.27 3.65 -14.70
N PHE A 99 -6.21 2.96 -15.10
CA PHE A 99 -6.13 1.50 -15.21
C PHE A 99 -5.07 0.95 -14.27
N SER A 100 -5.40 -0.20 -13.69
CA SER A 100 -4.56 -1.02 -12.84
C SER A 100 -4.59 -2.45 -13.34
N GLY A 101 -3.47 -3.16 -13.24
CA GLY A 101 -3.30 -4.52 -13.72
C GLY A 101 -2.42 -5.30 -12.76
N LEU A 102 -2.83 -6.52 -12.44
CA LEU A 102 -2.07 -7.40 -11.56
C LEU A 102 -1.62 -8.64 -12.35
N GLU A 103 -0.33 -8.96 -12.30
CA GLU A 103 0.27 -10.10 -13.01
C GLU A 103 1.10 -10.96 -12.04
N TYR A 104 1.13 -12.27 -12.29
CA TYR A 104 2.08 -13.18 -11.65
C TYR A 104 2.06 -13.15 -10.11
N SER A 105 0.89 -12.98 -9.48
CA SER A 105 0.69 -12.88 -8.02
C SER A 105 1.27 -11.63 -7.34
N GLU A 106 2.28 -10.99 -7.94
CA GLU A 106 3.11 -10.00 -7.25
C GLU A 106 3.32 -8.71 -8.03
N GLU A 107 3.09 -8.68 -9.34
CA GLU A 107 3.33 -7.49 -10.14
C GLU A 107 2.12 -6.55 -10.14
N CYS A 108 2.42 -5.25 -10.13
CA CYS A 108 1.43 -4.19 -10.27
C CYS A 108 1.81 -3.32 -11.46
N TRP A 109 0.86 -3.19 -12.39
CA TRP A 109 0.98 -2.42 -13.61
C TRP A 109 -0.11 -1.37 -13.67
N CYS A 110 0.19 -0.22 -14.24
CA CYS A 110 -0.69 0.93 -14.32
C CYS A 110 -0.66 1.55 -15.72
N GLY A 111 -1.75 2.23 -16.09
CA GLY A 111 -1.83 3.00 -17.32
C GLY A 111 -3.03 3.92 -17.34
N SER A 112 -3.03 4.90 -18.22
CA SER A 112 -4.18 5.78 -18.44
C SER A 112 -5.13 5.26 -19.53
N ALA A 113 -4.70 4.20 -20.22
CA ALA A 113 -5.44 3.46 -21.23
C ALA A 113 -4.83 2.05 -21.35
N LEU A 114 -5.59 1.12 -21.94
CA LEU A 114 -5.04 -0.14 -22.42
C LEU A 114 -4.26 0.10 -23.72
N SER A 115 -3.12 -0.57 -23.88
CA SER A 115 -2.35 -0.51 -25.13
C SER A 115 -3.14 -1.05 -26.32
N GLU A 116 -2.79 -0.58 -27.52
CA GLU A 116 -3.34 -1.10 -28.78
C GLU A 116 -3.00 -2.59 -28.91
N GLY A 117 -4.04 -3.43 -29.07
CA GLY A 117 -3.89 -4.90 -29.10
C GLY A 117 -4.08 -5.61 -27.75
N ALA A 118 -4.51 -4.90 -26.70
CA ALA A 118 -4.93 -5.54 -25.44
C ALA A 118 -6.08 -6.53 -25.70
N ASN A 119 -5.82 -7.82 -25.49
CA ASN A 119 -6.75 -8.90 -25.79
C ASN A 119 -7.30 -9.50 -24.49
N LYS A 120 -8.62 -9.35 -24.29
CA LYS A 120 -9.33 -9.98 -23.18
C LYS A 120 -9.49 -11.48 -23.42
N VAL A 121 -9.27 -12.29 -22.39
CA VAL A 121 -9.38 -13.75 -22.38
C VAL A 121 -10.33 -14.22 -21.27
N SER A 122 -10.45 -15.53 -21.07
CA SER A 122 -11.26 -16.07 -19.97
C SER A 122 -10.70 -15.61 -18.62
N ASP A 123 -11.57 -15.25 -17.69
CA ASP A 123 -11.17 -14.85 -16.34
C ASP A 123 -10.47 -15.99 -15.59
N ASP A 124 -10.74 -17.26 -15.94
CA ASP A 124 -10.09 -18.45 -15.39
C ASP A 124 -8.57 -18.50 -15.67
N GLU A 125 -8.10 -17.78 -16.70
CA GLU A 125 -6.67 -17.69 -17.01
C GLU A 125 -5.92 -16.75 -16.05
N CYS A 126 -6.63 -15.92 -15.29
CA CYS A 126 -6.09 -15.05 -14.23
C CYS A 126 -6.30 -15.69 -12.85
N SER A 127 -5.73 -16.88 -12.65
CA SER A 127 -6.04 -17.73 -11.49
C SER A 127 -4.95 -17.77 -10.41
N MET A 128 -3.87 -16.97 -10.48
CA MET A 128 -2.88 -16.96 -9.40
C MET A 128 -3.34 -16.10 -8.22
N ALA A 129 -3.27 -16.66 -7.02
CA ALA A 129 -3.58 -15.94 -5.79
C ALA A 129 -2.59 -14.79 -5.54
N CYS A 130 -3.06 -13.68 -4.99
CA CYS A 130 -2.22 -12.55 -4.66
C CYS A 130 -1.19 -12.89 -3.58
N SER A 131 0.05 -12.39 -3.73
CA SER A 131 1.12 -12.66 -2.76
C SER A 131 0.90 -12.00 -1.40
N GLY A 132 0.05 -10.97 -1.32
CA GLY A 132 -0.35 -10.29 -0.10
C GLY A 132 -1.74 -10.69 0.45
N ASP A 133 -2.56 -11.37 -0.35
CA ASP A 133 -3.88 -11.87 0.06
C ASP A 133 -4.29 -13.10 -0.76
N VAL A 134 -4.16 -14.28 -0.15
CA VAL A 134 -4.48 -15.54 -0.84
C VAL A 134 -5.97 -15.72 -1.14
N GLY A 135 -6.86 -14.84 -0.64
CA GLY A 135 -8.29 -14.81 -0.97
C GLY A 135 -8.62 -14.08 -2.27
N GLN A 136 -7.62 -13.52 -2.97
CA GLN A 136 -7.81 -12.71 -4.17
C GLN A 136 -6.98 -13.24 -5.34
N PHE A 137 -7.46 -13.06 -6.58
CA PHE A 137 -6.67 -13.33 -7.78
C PHE A 137 -5.89 -12.09 -8.27
N CYS A 138 -4.62 -12.29 -8.58
CA CYS A 138 -3.65 -11.29 -9.06
C CYS A 138 -2.98 -11.74 -10.37
N GLY A 139 -3.81 -12.06 -11.37
CA GLY A 139 -3.34 -12.43 -12.70
C GLY A 139 -2.80 -13.85 -12.79
N ALA A 140 -1.93 -14.09 -13.78
CA ALA A 140 -1.15 -15.30 -13.95
C ALA A 140 0.09 -14.97 -14.83
N PRO A 141 0.98 -15.93 -15.18
CA PRO A 141 2.10 -15.64 -16.07
C PRO A 141 1.59 -15.22 -17.45
N GLY A 142 1.91 -13.99 -17.90
CA GLY A 142 1.43 -13.44 -19.16
C GLY A 142 -0.08 -13.14 -19.15
N ARG A 143 -0.68 -12.98 -17.97
CA ARG A 143 -2.12 -12.73 -17.78
C ARG A 143 -2.34 -11.65 -16.74
N LEU A 144 -2.92 -10.54 -17.16
CA LEU A 144 -3.13 -9.35 -16.37
C LEU A 144 -4.59 -9.25 -15.92
N SER A 145 -4.84 -9.24 -14.62
CA SER A 145 -6.15 -8.92 -14.05
C SER A 145 -6.34 -7.41 -14.06
N VAL A 146 -7.20 -6.89 -14.94
CA VAL A 146 -7.34 -5.44 -15.18
C VAL A 146 -8.51 -4.85 -14.43
N TYR A 147 -8.29 -3.65 -13.87
CA TYR A 147 -9.26 -2.83 -13.18
C TYR A 147 -9.25 -1.43 -13.78
N ILE A 148 -10.42 -0.80 -13.88
CA ILE A 148 -10.56 0.61 -14.27
C ILE A 148 -11.15 1.41 -13.12
N ASP A 149 -10.62 2.60 -12.86
CA ASP A 149 -11.21 3.56 -11.93
C ASP A 149 -12.43 4.19 -12.61
N GLU A 150 -13.63 3.78 -12.21
CA GLU A 150 -14.89 4.39 -12.68
C GLU A 150 -15.32 5.57 -11.80
N ALA A 151 -14.42 6.08 -10.95
CA ALA A 151 -14.62 7.42 -10.42
C ALA A 151 -14.84 8.37 -11.59
N GLU A 152 -15.93 9.16 -11.53
CA GLU A 152 -16.12 10.31 -12.41
C GLU A 152 -14.78 11.06 -12.48
N PRO A 153 -14.26 11.42 -13.69
CA PRO A 153 -12.99 12.14 -13.80
C PRO A 153 -13.06 13.25 -12.78
N PRO A 154 -12.07 13.38 -11.86
CA PRO A 154 -12.22 14.21 -10.69
C PRO A 154 -12.79 15.53 -11.18
N SER A 155 -14.06 15.79 -10.82
CA SER A 155 -14.67 17.08 -11.12
C SER A 155 -13.61 18.07 -10.68
N PRO A 156 -13.14 18.98 -11.56
CA PRO A 156 -12.05 19.89 -11.21
C PRO A 156 -12.39 20.37 -9.82
N PRO A 157 -11.52 20.11 -8.82
CA PRO A 157 -11.91 20.19 -7.42
C PRO A 157 -12.65 21.49 -7.29
N SER A 158 -13.93 21.43 -6.90
CA SER A 158 -14.73 22.64 -6.72
C SER A 158 -13.82 23.59 -5.97
N VAL A 159 -13.45 24.69 -6.61
CA VAL A 159 -12.44 25.63 -6.12
C VAL A 159 -13.02 26.24 -4.86
N ASN A 160 -12.89 25.51 -3.77
CA ASN A 160 -12.96 26.03 -2.44
C ASN A 160 -11.59 26.68 -2.27
N ASN A 161 -11.59 27.99 -2.12
CA ASN A 161 -10.44 28.91 -1.99
C ASN A 161 -9.44 28.57 -0.85
N ASN A 162 -9.41 27.33 -0.34
CA ASN A 162 -8.52 26.84 0.70
C ASN A 162 -7.34 25.99 0.16
N GLN A 163 -7.10 25.98 -1.16
CA GLN A 163 -5.86 25.42 -1.70
C GLN A 163 -4.68 26.22 -1.12
N THR A 164 -3.87 25.59 -0.28
CA THR A 164 -2.76 26.31 0.35
C THR A 164 -1.59 26.36 -0.62
N VAL A 165 -1.14 27.57 -0.96
CA VAL A 165 -0.02 27.80 -1.87
C VAL A 165 1.25 27.23 -1.25
N CYS A 166 1.89 26.27 -1.92
CA CYS A 166 3.22 25.80 -1.55
C CYS A 166 4.21 26.98 -1.59
N ILE A 167 4.86 27.24 -0.45
CA ILE A 167 5.80 28.36 -0.30
C ILE A 167 7.23 27.90 -0.62
N ASP A 168 7.64 26.74 -0.11
CA ASP A 168 9.01 26.26 -0.23
C ASP A 168 9.05 24.72 -0.27
N ARG A 169 9.83 24.17 -1.20
CA ARG A 169 10.03 22.73 -1.45
C ARG A 169 11.46 22.27 -1.12
N ASP A 170 12.31 23.18 -0.66
CA ASP A 170 13.74 22.99 -0.42
C ASP A 170 14.16 23.59 0.92
N ARG A 171 13.80 22.88 2.00
CA ARG A 171 14.06 23.34 3.38
C ARG A 171 14.82 22.29 4.17
N LYS A 172 15.94 22.66 4.78
CA LYS A 172 16.83 21.70 5.46
C LYS A 172 16.83 21.86 6.97
N GLY A 173 17.09 20.78 7.68
CA GLY A 173 17.45 20.74 9.09
C GLY A 173 16.33 21.10 10.04
N PHE A 174 15.07 20.80 9.70
CA PHE A 174 13.93 21.13 10.55
C PHE A 174 13.47 19.94 11.38
N SER A 175 12.78 20.22 12.48
CA SER A 175 12.04 19.24 13.29
C SER A 175 10.53 19.42 13.10
N LEU A 176 9.74 18.40 13.40
CA LEU A 176 8.28 18.44 13.25
C LEU A 176 7.61 18.32 14.62
N ASN A 177 6.59 19.14 14.85
CA ASN A 177 5.70 19.04 15.99
C ASN A 177 4.24 19.09 15.53
N ALA A 178 3.42 18.19 16.02
CA ALA A 178 1.98 18.23 15.82
C ALA A 178 1.34 19.22 16.80
N VAL A 179 0.61 20.19 16.26
CA VAL A 179 -0.20 21.15 17.00
C VAL A 179 -1.66 20.93 16.64
N TYR A 180 -2.54 20.71 17.62
CA TYR A 180 -3.95 20.39 17.34
C TYR A 180 -4.68 21.61 16.76
N GLN A 181 -5.40 21.42 15.65
CA GLN A 181 -5.99 22.54 14.89
C GLN A 181 -7.07 23.31 15.67
N ASN A 182 -7.81 22.60 16.55
CA ASN A 182 -8.91 23.15 17.34
C ASN A 182 -8.66 23.11 18.85
N ASP A 183 -7.40 22.91 19.26
CA ASP A 183 -7.03 22.82 20.67
C ASP A 183 -5.61 23.33 20.89
N SER A 184 -5.51 24.64 21.06
CA SER A 184 -4.26 25.32 21.38
C SER A 184 -3.81 25.14 22.84
N SER A 185 -4.64 24.53 23.69
CA SER A 185 -4.32 24.28 25.10
C SER A 185 -3.49 23.02 25.30
N THR A 186 -3.64 22.04 24.39
CA THR A 186 -2.83 20.84 24.40
C THR A 186 -1.40 21.16 23.92
N SER A 187 -0.41 20.71 24.70
CA SER A 187 1.00 20.89 24.35
C SER A 187 1.33 20.21 23.01
N PRO A 188 2.17 20.84 22.15
CA PRO A 188 2.61 20.24 20.90
C PRO A 188 3.26 18.87 21.12
N VAL A 189 2.97 17.92 20.22
CA VAL A 189 3.53 16.57 20.28
C VAL A 189 4.72 16.48 19.31
N PRO A 190 5.94 16.17 19.78
CA PRO A 190 7.08 15.95 18.88
C PRO A 190 6.80 14.81 17.90
N ILE A 191 7.06 15.03 16.62
CA ILE A 191 6.93 14.01 15.58
C ILE A 191 8.30 13.40 15.31
N LYS A 192 8.37 12.08 15.44
CA LYS A 192 9.59 11.28 15.29
C LYS A 192 9.39 10.24 14.20
N ALA A 193 10.42 9.98 13.41
CA ALA A 193 10.44 8.83 12.52
C ALA A 193 10.83 7.58 13.32
N ILE A 194 9.92 6.62 13.40
CA ILE A 194 10.13 5.35 14.09
C ILE A 194 10.24 4.22 13.08
N THR A 195 11.07 3.23 13.37
CA THR A 195 11.21 2.05 12.51
C THR A 195 9.93 1.20 12.60
N ALA A 196 9.28 0.97 11.47
CA ALA A 196 7.97 0.32 11.41
C ALA A 196 8.03 -1.19 11.15
N LEU A 197 9.10 -1.71 10.55
CA LEU A 197 9.47 -3.12 10.37
C LEU A 197 10.80 -3.15 9.59
N ALA A 198 11.64 -4.14 9.84
CA ALA A 198 12.89 -4.33 9.09
C ALA A 198 12.88 -5.70 8.42
N VAL A 199 12.85 -5.71 7.08
CA VAL A 199 13.24 -6.87 6.29
C VAL A 199 14.77 -6.81 6.18
N PRO A 200 15.50 -7.94 6.09
CA PRO A 200 16.95 -7.87 5.82
C PRO A 200 17.23 -6.94 4.63
N HIS A 201 18.11 -5.95 4.87
CA HIS A 201 18.52 -4.92 3.90
C HIS A 201 17.49 -3.83 3.51
N ILE A 202 16.25 -3.87 4.02
CA ILE A 202 15.24 -2.83 3.77
C ILE A 202 14.63 -2.37 5.09
N GLY A 203 14.87 -1.10 5.43
CA GLY A 203 14.28 -0.46 6.61
C GLY A 203 13.08 0.39 6.23
N TYR A 204 11.94 0.16 6.88
CA TYR A 204 10.79 1.06 6.82
C TYR A 204 10.72 1.91 8.08
N SER A 205 10.44 3.20 7.90
CA SER A 205 10.13 4.11 9.00
C SER A 205 8.81 4.83 8.74
N ILE A 206 8.12 5.26 9.79
CA ILE A 206 6.90 6.06 9.70
C ILE A 206 6.99 7.29 10.61
N LEU A 207 6.25 8.35 10.32
CA LEU A 207 6.07 9.46 11.27
C LEU A 207 5.08 9.08 12.37
N SER A 208 5.49 9.27 13.62
CA SER A 208 4.66 9.03 14.80
C SER A 208 4.83 10.17 15.80
N GLY A 209 3.73 10.56 16.45
CA GLY A 209 3.70 11.55 17.50
C GLY A 209 4.14 10.95 18.83
N CYS A 210 5.32 11.32 19.32
CA CYS A 210 5.85 10.71 20.52
C CYS A 210 6.98 11.54 21.14
N ALA A 211 6.80 11.91 22.41
CA ALA A 211 7.71 12.78 23.15
C ALA A 211 8.94 12.06 23.73
N SER A 212 8.82 10.77 24.05
CA SER A 212 9.83 9.99 24.79
C SER A 212 10.48 8.86 24.00
N CYS A 213 10.05 8.60 22.76
CA CYS A 213 10.66 7.56 21.93
C CYS A 213 12.00 8.03 21.38
N PHE A 214 12.89 7.05 21.31
CA PHE A 214 14.14 7.18 20.61
C PHE A 214 13.89 7.22 19.10
N THR A 215 14.52 8.17 18.40
CA THR A 215 14.57 8.23 16.94
C THR A 215 16.03 8.20 16.50
N SER A 216 16.33 7.42 15.46
CA SER A 216 17.62 7.50 14.76
C SER A 216 17.70 8.72 13.83
N PHE A 217 16.57 9.41 13.63
CA PHE A 217 16.39 10.52 12.71
C PHE A 217 15.92 11.78 13.46
N PRO A 218 16.85 12.61 13.96
CA PRO A 218 16.50 13.79 14.76
C PRO A 218 15.91 14.94 13.96
N SER A 219 16.16 15.02 12.65
CA SER A 219 15.71 16.11 11.79
C SER A 219 15.32 15.61 10.39
N TYR A 220 14.70 16.51 9.63
CA TYR A 220 14.17 16.25 8.30
C TYR A 220 14.66 17.32 7.32
N ASP A 221 14.81 16.93 6.05
CA ASP A 221 15.03 17.84 4.93
C ASP A 221 13.91 17.68 3.89
N LEU A 222 13.52 18.78 3.29
CA LEU A 222 12.78 18.85 2.05
C LEU A 222 13.78 19.15 0.93
N VAL A 223 13.81 18.32 -0.11
CA VAL A 223 14.63 18.52 -1.32
C VAL A 223 13.77 18.22 -2.53
N ASP A 224 13.48 19.24 -3.34
CA ASP A 224 12.53 19.17 -4.46
C ASP A 224 11.20 18.47 -4.09
N GLY A 225 10.67 18.78 -2.92
CA GLY A 225 9.40 18.22 -2.44
C GLY A 225 9.47 16.78 -1.93
N ALA A 226 10.64 16.14 -1.94
CA ALA A 226 10.87 14.88 -1.25
C ALA A 226 11.25 15.12 0.21
N LEU A 227 10.69 14.34 1.13
CA LEU A 227 11.00 14.42 2.55
C LEU A 227 12.05 13.37 2.91
N TRP A 228 13.18 13.83 3.41
CA TRP A 228 14.34 13.01 3.77
C TRP A 228 14.51 12.95 5.27
N LEU A 229 14.78 11.75 5.79
CA LEU A 229 15.15 11.59 7.19
C LEU A 229 16.65 11.82 7.34
N GLN A 230 17.04 12.80 8.15
CA GLN A 230 18.44 13.03 8.48
C GLN A 230 18.83 12.19 9.69
N SER A 231 19.90 11.41 9.55
CA SER A 231 20.45 10.54 10.59
C SER A 231 21.88 10.97 10.90
N GLY A 232 22.30 10.83 12.16
CA GLY A 232 23.70 11.02 12.56
C GLY A 232 24.66 10.01 11.92
N ASN A 233 24.12 8.93 11.34
CA ASN A 233 24.83 7.94 10.54
C ASN A 233 24.56 8.18 9.05
N SER A 234 25.61 8.52 8.29
CA SER A 234 25.55 8.82 6.85
C SER A 234 25.13 7.65 5.96
N ILE A 235 25.12 6.42 6.50
CA ILE A 235 24.73 5.18 5.82
C ILE A 235 23.21 4.97 5.86
N LEU A 236 22.54 5.45 6.92
CA LEU A 236 21.08 5.35 7.05
C LEU A 236 20.41 6.52 6.33
N ARG A 237 20.23 6.39 5.02
CA ARG A 237 19.44 7.34 4.23
C ARG A 237 18.06 6.75 4.00
N ALA A 238 17.06 7.44 4.50
CA ALA A 238 15.67 7.09 4.28
C ALA A 238 14.99 8.27 3.57
N THR A 239 14.25 7.94 2.50
CA THR A 239 13.54 8.93 1.70
C THR A 239 12.05 8.64 1.68
N SER A 240 11.24 9.66 1.48
CA SER A 240 9.79 9.53 1.52
C SER A 240 9.28 8.59 0.45
N TYR A 241 8.44 7.66 0.89
CA TYR A 241 7.66 6.79 0.03
C TYR A 241 6.28 7.40 -0.22
N SER A 242 5.55 6.84 -1.19
CA SER A 242 4.25 7.36 -1.65
C SER A 242 3.28 7.58 -0.49
N LEU A 243 2.64 8.75 -0.50
CA LEU A 243 1.67 9.13 0.52
C LEU A 243 0.28 8.54 0.22
N ILE A 244 -0.12 7.61 1.07
CA ILE A 244 -1.37 6.84 0.99
C ILE A 244 -2.40 7.44 1.97
N GLU A 245 -3.65 7.58 1.54
CA GLU A 245 -4.74 8.01 2.43
C GLU A 245 -5.02 6.94 3.48
N GLY A 246 -5.28 7.40 4.71
CA GLY A 246 -5.43 6.59 5.89
C GLY A 246 -4.15 6.01 6.46
N GLU A 247 -3.00 6.18 5.79
CA GLU A 247 -1.72 5.64 6.25
C GLU A 247 -0.80 6.72 6.81
N SER A 248 0.23 6.27 7.54
CA SER A 248 1.29 7.18 7.98
C SER A 248 2.30 7.47 6.87
N PRO A 249 2.85 8.69 6.77
CA PRO A 249 4.00 8.97 5.92
C PRO A 249 5.11 7.97 6.21
N SER A 250 5.46 7.19 5.19
CA SER A 250 6.47 6.14 5.29
C SER A 250 7.74 6.55 4.55
N PHE A 251 8.86 5.97 5.01
CA PHE A 251 10.17 6.19 4.44
C PHE A 251 10.86 4.85 4.25
N ILE A 252 11.60 4.74 3.16
CA ILE A 252 12.33 3.54 2.79
C ILE A 252 13.83 3.82 2.83
N SER A 253 14.58 2.92 3.47
CA SER A 253 16.04 2.89 3.48
C SER A 253 16.52 1.59 2.87
N GLN A 254 17.24 1.68 1.75
CA GLN A 254 17.84 0.56 1.04
C GLN A 254 19.07 1.04 0.25
N GLN A 255 19.87 0.11 -0.26
CA GLN A 255 21.13 0.41 -0.97
C GLN A 255 20.91 1.27 -2.23
N PHE A 256 19.83 1.01 -2.98
CA PHE A 256 19.42 1.81 -4.13
C PHE A 256 18.09 2.48 -3.83
N LEU A 257 18.11 3.78 -3.53
CA LEU A 257 16.91 4.50 -3.18
C LEU A 257 15.96 4.59 -4.39
N PRO A 258 14.66 4.30 -4.22
CA PRO A 258 13.69 4.56 -5.27
C PRO A 258 13.53 6.08 -5.45
N PRO A 259 12.99 6.54 -6.58
CA PRO A 259 12.59 7.93 -6.73
C PRO A 259 11.67 8.31 -5.56
N PRO A 260 12.00 9.37 -4.82
CA PRO A 260 11.22 9.71 -3.63
C PRO A 260 9.88 10.35 -4.01
N TYR A 261 8.89 10.20 -3.14
CA TYR A 261 7.64 10.91 -3.30
C TYR A 261 7.86 12.42 -3.15
N ALA A 262 7.79 13.16 -4.27
CA ALA A 262 8.11 14.59 -4.36
C ALA A 262 6.89 15.52 -4.12
N GLY A 263 5.88 15.05 -3.39
CA GLY A 263 4.61 15.77 -3.19
C GLY A 263 4.52 16.60 -1.91
N TYR A 264 5.60 16.72 -1.13
CA TYR A 264 5.66 17.57 0.05
C TYR A 264 6.02 19.01 -0.32
N CYS A 265 5.56 19.94 0.51
CA CYS A 265 6.02 21.33 0.51
C CYS A 265 5.78 21.94 1.89
N THR A 266 6.26 23.16 2.10
CA THR A 266 5.89 23.96 3.27
C THR A 266 4.86 25.01 2.88
N THR A 267 4.03 25.38 3.84
CA THR A 267 3.04 26.45 3.72
C THR A 267 3.05 27.31 4.98
N ALA A 268 2.43 28.48 4.94
CA ALA A 268 2.35 29.35 6.12
C ALA A 268 1.50 28.69 7.21
N TYR A 269 1.92 28.83 8.47
CA TYR A 269 1.09 28.44 9.60
C TYR A 269 -0.19 29.29 9.61
N PRO A 270 -1.40 28.71 9.73
CA PRO A 270 -2.67 29.44 9.57
C PRO A 270 -2.94 30.57 10.58
N SER A 271 -2.18 30.66 11.67
CA SER A 271 -2.27 31.78 12.61
C SER A 271 -1.33 32.91 12.19
N GLU A 272 -1.88 34.07 11.81
CA GLU A 272 -1.18 35.27 11.32
C GLU A 272 -0.04 35.76 12.23
N ALA A 273 -0.09 35.41 13.53
CA ALA A 273 0.91 35.84 14.51
C ALA A 273 2.22 35.02 14.53
N SER A 274 2.36 33.98 13.69
CA SER A 274 3.55 33.11 13.76
C SER A 274 4.26 33.04 12.41
N ASN A 275 5.54 33.43 12.38
CA ASN A 275 6.49 33.19 11.27
C ASN A 275 6.86 31.69 11.17
N LYS A 276 5.88 30.80 11.32
CA LYS A 276 6.05 29.35 11.34
C LYS A 276 5.54 28.77 10.03
N PHE A 277 6.13 27.64 9.67
CA PHE A 277 5.75 26.88 8.49
C PHE A 277 5.10 25.56 8.93
N VAL A 278 4.19 25.05 8.11
CA VAL A 278 3.63 23.71 8.28
C VAL A 278 3.92 22.85 7.08
N LEU A 279 4.12 21.55 7.33
CA LEU A 279 4.30 20.55 6.29
C LEU A 279 2.95 20.32 5.60
N ALA A 280 2.95 20.49 4.28
CA ALA A 280 1.86 20.15 3.40
C ALA A 280 2.25 18.95 2.53
N ALA A 281 1.26 18.18 2.10
CA ALA A 281 1.41 17.19 1.06
C ALA A 281 0.24 17.28 0.10
N LYS A 282 0.45 16.95 -1.18
CA LYS A 282 -0.60 17.07 -2.22
C LYS A 282 -1.33 18.43 -2.18
N THR A 283 -0.59 19.53 -1.92
CA THR A 283 -1.12 20.91 -1.80
C THR A 283 -2.05 21.19 -0.60
N ARG A 284 -2.11 20.28 0.38
CA ARG A 284 -2.97 20.39 1.57
C ARG A 284 -2.14 20.22 2.85
N ASN A 285 -2.42 21.04 3.85
CA ASN A 285 -1.77 21.00 5.16
C ASN A 285 -2.77 20.68 6.29
N ASP A 286 -4.06 20.64 5.98
CA ASP A 286 -5.18 20.54 6.90
C ASP A 286 -5.69 19.10 7.09
N LEU A 287 -5.13 18.15 6.34
CA LEU A 287 -5.57 16.76 6.28
C LEU A 287 -4.75 15.80 7.18
N TRP A 288 -3.83 16.34 7.98
CA TRP A 288 -3.05 15.56 8.94
C TRP A 288 -3.83 15.28 10.22
N ALA A 289 -3.68 14.08 10.77
CA ALA A 289 -4.19 13.76 12.09
C ALA A 289 -3.21 12.91 12.91
N LEU A 290 -3.35 12.96 14.22
CA LEU A 290 -2.78 11.95 15.12
C LEU A 290 -3.86 10.92 15.46
N CYS A 291 -3.59 9.66 15.13
CA CYS A 291 -4.49 8.54 15.35
C CYS A 291 -3.88 7.54 16.34
N PRO A 292 -4.57 7.17 17.44
CA PRO A 292 -4.12 6.09 18.32
C PRO A 292 -4.18 4.75 17.58
N ASN A 293 -3.02 4.10 17.44
CA ASN A 293 -2.91 2.80 16.80
C ASN A 293 -3.26 1.67 17.78
N SER A 294 -4.42 1.06 17.55
CA SER A 294 -4.98 -0.05 18.34
C SER A 294 -4.15 -1.34 18.27
N THR A 295 -3.38 -1.52 17.20
CA THR A 295 -2.51 -2.70 16.98
C THR A 295 -1.08 -2.50 17.46
N ALA A 296 -0.73 -1.29 17.90
CA ALA A 296 0.62 -0.92 18.34
C ALA A 296 0.60 -0.28 19.75
N ASN A 297 -0.15 -0.87 20.69
CA ASN A 297 -0.23 -0.43 22.09
C ASN A 297 -0.57 1.06 22.27
N GLY A 298 -1.44 1.62 21.41
CA GLY A 298 -1.88 3.00 21.50
C GLY A 298 -0.86 4.03 21.01
N ARG A 299 0.18 3.61 20.27
CA ARG A 299 1.12 4.51 19.60
C ARG A 299 0.38 5.54 18.76
N MET A 300 0.75 6.81 18.85
CA MET A 300 0.10 7.87 18.08
C MET A 300 0.73 7.98 16.70
N ASP A 301 0.03 7.49 15.68
CA ASP A 301 0.50 7.51 14.31
C ASP A 301 0.08 8.82 13.61
N VAL A 302 0.99 9.42 12.84
CA VAL A 302 0.67 10.60 12.02
C VAL A 302 0.01 10.09 10.75
N VAL A 303 -1.29 10.30 10.58
CA VAL A 303 -2.07 9.77 9.46
C VAL A 303 -2.40 10.88 8.47
N TRP A 304 -2.23 10.59 7.18
CA TRP A 304 -2.72 11.42 6.09
C TRP A 304 -4.15 11.04 5.73
N VAL A 305 -5.12 11.96 5.87
CA VAL A 305 -6.55 11.70 5.55
C VAL A 305 -7.08 10.44 6.25
N PRO A 306 -7.34 10.47 7.57
CA PRO A 306 -7.88 9.32 8.28
C PRO A 306 -9.17 8.77 7.65
N MET A 307 -9.25 7.44 7.52
CA MET A 307 -10.36 6.75 6.85
C MET A 307 -11.25 5.99 7.84
N GLU A 308 -12.51 5.77 7.46
CA GLU A 308 -13.39 4.87 8.21
C GLU A 308 -12.93 3.41 8.04
N ASN A 309 -13.25 2.55 9.01
CA ASN A 309 -12.99 1.09 8.96
C ASN A 309 -11.51 0.69 8.74
N HIS A 310 -10.57 1.53 9.16
CA HIS A 310 -9.14 1.21 9.06
C HIS A 310 -8.74 0.12 10.07
N PRO A 311 -7.90 -0.87 9.70
CA PRO A 311 -7.54 -1.98 10.59
C PRO A 311 -6.73 -1.55 11.83
N HIS A 312 -6.04 -0.41 11.77
CA HIS A 312 -5.10 0.02 12.81
C HIS A 312 -5.65 1.10 13.75
N TYR A 313 -6.70 1.83 13.38
CA TYR A 313 -7.27 2.91 14.22
C TYR A 313 -8.76 3.12 13.95
N VAL A 314 -9.44 3.78 14.88
CA VAL A 314 -10.81 4.24 14.71
C VAL A 314 -10.79 5.72 14.36
N LYS A 315 -11.38 6.11 13.23
CA LYS A 315 -11.32 7.50 12.72
C LYS A 315 -11.82 8.54 13.72
N SER A 316 -12.87 8.24 14.48
CA SER A 316 -13.42 9.15 15.50
C SER A 316 -12.45 9.42 16.66
N ALA A 317 -11.44 8.57 16.86
CA ALA A 317 -10.38 8.78 17.84
C ALA A 317 -9.20 9.60 17.28
N CYS A 318 -9.15 9.83 15.97
CA CYS A 318 -8.12 10.65 15.34
C CYS A 318 -8.39 12.14 15.57
N ARG A 319 -7.34 12.89 15.86
CA ARG A 319 -7.41 14.34 16.11
C ARG A 319 -6.63 15.10 15.04
N ALA A 320 -7.27 16.08 14.40
CA ALA A 320 -6.64 16.91 13.37
C ALA A 320 -5.49 17.75 13.94
N VAL A 321 -4.37 17.80 13.22
CA VAL A 321 -3.16 18.53 13.61
C VAL A 321 -2.57 19.33 12.47
N TRP A 322 -1.81 20.37 12.80
CA TRP A 322 -0.82 21.00 11.94
C TRP A 322 0.54 20.37 12.22
N LEU A 323 1.27 19.98 11.18
CA LEU A 323 2.66 19.52 11.33
C LEU A 323 3.60 20.72 11.21
N VAL A 324 3.88 21.37 12.34
CA VAL A 324 4.65 22.60 12.43
C VAL A 324 6.15 22.31 12.37
N LEU A 325 6.86 23.05 11.52
CA LEU A 325 8.31 23.03 11.42
C LEU A 325 8.91 23.92 12.51
N ASN A 326 9.89 23.37 13.25
CA ASN A 326 10.70 24.09 14.24
C ASN A 326 12.19 23.95 13.90
#